data_AF-A0A6P7GN15-F1
#
_entry.id   AF-A0A6P7GN15-F1
#
_cell.length_a   1.000
_cell.length_b   1.000
_cell.length_c   1.000
_cell.angle_alpha   90.00
_cell.angle_beta   90.00
_cell.angle_gamma   90.00
#
_symmetry.space_group_name_H-M   'P 1'
#
loop_
_entity.id
_entity.type
_entity.pdbx_description
1 polymer ?
#
loop_
_entity_poly.entity_id
_entity_poly.type
_entity_poly.pdbx_seq_one_letter_code
_entity_poly.pdbx_strand_id
1 'polypeptide(L)'
;LIMKLFNFELFLFYFLQDEFYSIALKTLISVSTVILLGLIVAYHALEVQLFMIDNCADDWRIAMTWQRICQISMELIICAVHPIPGHYLFVWTTKLANKNGGIGRKCVPYDVPLSLPMFLRLYLICRVMLLHSKLFTDASSRSIGALNRINFNTRFVLKTLMTICPGTVLLVFMVSLWIIASWTLRQCERFHDEEHANLLNAMWLIAITFLSVGFGDIVPNTYCGRGIAVSTGIM
;
A
#
# COMPACT_ATOMS: atom_id res chain seq x y z
N LEU A 1 -3.91 -7.52 -0.46
CA LEU A 1 -4.65 -6.25 -0.53
C LEU A 1 -6.14 -6.48 -0.79
N ILE A 2 -6.50 -7.17 -1.88
CA ILE A 2 -7.90 -7.48 -2.24
C ILE A 2 -8.63 -8.25 -1.13
N MET A 3 -8.04 -9.30 -0.55
CA MET A 3 -8.65 -10.01 0.59
C MET A 3 -8.87 -9.15 1.84
N LYS A 4 -8.11 -8.05 2.01
CA LYS A 4 -8.30 -7.13 3.13
C LYS A 4 -9.41 -6.10 2.85
N LEU A 5 -9.47 -5.60 1.62
CA LEU A 5 -10.61 -4.82 1.11
C LEU A 5 -11.91 -5.63 1.27
N PHE A 6 -11.87 -6.92 0.89
CA PHE A 6 -12.97 -7.86 1.05
C PHE A 6 -13.27 -8.17 2.52
N ASN A 7 -12.26 -8.40 3.37
CA ASN A 7 -12.41 -8.59 4.83
C ASN A 7 -13.16 -7.42 5.45
N PHE A 8 -12.82 -6.18 5.10
CA PHE A 8 -13.47 -5.01 5.67
C PHE A 8 -14.90 -4.79 5.16
N GLU A 9 -15.16 -5.04 3.87
CA GLU A 9 -16.52 -5.01 3.31
C GLU A 9 -17.41 -6.12 3.92
N LEU A 10 -16.87 -7.33 4.12
CA LEU A 10 -17.58 -8.41 4.84
C LEU A 10 -17.80 -8.07 6.31
N PHE A 11 -16.79 -7.48 6.97
CA PHE A 11 -16.88 -6.99 8.36
C PHE A 11 -17.93 -5.88 8.49
N LEU A 12 -18.18 -5.13 7.41
CA LEU A 12 -19.25 -4.13 7.32
C LEU A 12 -20.64 -4.74 7.18
N PHE A 13 -20.76 -5.86 6.47
CA PHE A 13 -22.02 -6.54 6.22
C PHE A 13 -22.45 -7.46 7.39
N TYR A 14 -21.48 -7.98 8.15
CA TYR A 14 -21.68 -8.99 9.22
C TYR A 14 -21.42 -8.45 10.63
N PHE A 15 -21.83 -7.23 10.96
CA PHE A 15 -21.65 -6.67 12.32
C PHE A 15 -22.46 -7.40 13.42
N LEU A 16 -23.01 -8.60 13.18
CA LEU A 16 -23.79 -9.35 14.16
C LEU A 16 -23.60 -10.88 14.17
N GLN A 17 -22.74 -11.48 13.34
CA GLN A 17 -22.58 -12.94 13.36
C GLN A 17 -21.15 -13.39 13.04
N ASP A 18 -20.51 -13.99 14.06
CA ASP A 18 -19.32 -14.84 14.04
C ASP A 18 -17.92 -14.20 14.09
N GLU A 19 -17.41 -14.13 15.32
CA GLU A 19 -15.99 -14.03 15.71
C GLU A 19 -15.09 -14.99 14.90
N PHE A 20 -15.63 -16.13 14.49
CA PHE A 20 -14.95 -17.14 13.68
C PHE A 20 -14.49 -16.61 12.30
N TYR A 21 -15.32 -15.82 11.59
CA TYR A 21 -14.93 -15.28 10.28
C TYR A 21 -13.82 -14.23 10.41
N SER A 22 -13.84 -13.42 11.47
CA SER A 22 -12.78 -12.42 11.71
C SER A 22 -11.43 -13.10 11.96
N ILE A 23 -11.42 -14.13 12.81
CA ILE A 23 -10.21 -14.90 13.11
C ILE A 23 -9.72 -15.65 11.85
N ALA A 24 -10.60 -16.36 11.14
CA ALA A 24 -10.27 -17.10 9.92
C ALA A 24 -9.68 -16.20 8.82
N LEU A 25 -10.20 -14.97 8.66
CA LEU A 25 -9.65 -14.04 7.69
C LEU A 25 -8.32 -13.42 8.16
N LYS A 26 -8.15 -13.12 9.46
CA LYS A 26 -6.87 -12.64 10.00
C LYS A 26 -5.77 -13.70 9.87
N THR A 27 -6.09 -14.98 10.11
CA THR A 27 -5.14 -16.08 9.91
C THR A 27 -4.81 -16.26 8.43
N LEU A 28 -5.80 -16.20 7.54
CA LEU A 28 -5.56 -16.26 6.10
C LEU A 28 -4.68 -15.11 5.59
N ILE A 29 -4.89 -13.90 6.12
CA ILE A 29 -4.02 -12.76 5.83
C ILE A 29 -2.59 -13.06 6.29
N SER A 30 -2.37 -13.55 7.52
CA SER A 30 -1.03 -13.92 7.99
C SER A 30 -0.38 -15.05 7.18
N VAL A 31 -1.12 -16.06 6.77
CA VAL A 31 -0.59 -17.13 5.91
C VAL A 31 -0.16 -16.55 4.56
N SER A 32 -0.99 -15.68 3.97
CA SER A 32 -0.66 -15.01 2.70
C SER A 32 0.57 -14.09 2.81
N THR A 33 0.81 -13.47 3.97
CA THR A 33 1.99 -12.63 4.19
C THR A 33 3.27 -13.47 4.29
N VAL A 34 3.21 -14.62 4.96
CA VAL A 34 4.34 -15.57 5.04
C VAL A 34 4.70 -16.09 3.64
N ILE A 35 3.71 -16.49 2.85
CA ILE A 35 3.92 -16.92 1.46
C ILE A 35 4.54 -15.79 0.63
N LEU A 36 4.02 -14.57 0.76
CA LEU A 36 4.55 -13.39 0.06
C LEU A 36 6.02 -13.12 0.41
N LEU A 37 6.38 -13.18 1.71
CA LEU A 37 7.76 -13.02 2.15
C LEU A 37 8.68 -14.09 1.55
N GLY A 38 8.23 -15.35 1.52
CA GLY A 38 8.94 -16.44 0.86
C GLY A 38 9.17 -16.18 -0.64
N LEU A 39 8.14 -15.68 -1.34
CA LEU A 39 8.25 -15.31 -2.75
C LEU A 39 9.20 -14.13 -2.99
N ILE A 40 9.24 -13.14 -2.09
CA ILE A 40 10.19 -12.01 -2.17
C ILE A 40 11.63 -12.51 -2.01
N VAL A 41 11.87 -13.40 -1.05
CA VAL A 41 13.20 -14.02 -0.86
C VAL A 41 13.59 -14.84 -2.09
N ALA A 42 12.69 -15.67 -2.61
CA ALA A 42 12.93 -16.46 -3.81
C ALA A 42 13.22 -15.58 -5.04
N TYR A 43 12.50 -14.47 -5.20
CA TYR A 43 12.75 -13.49 -6.26
C TYR A 43 14.16 -12.89 -6.16
N HIS A 44 14.58 -12.45 -4.97
CA HIS A 44 15.92 -11.90 -4.77
C HIS A 44 17.02 -12.96 -4.94
N ALA A 45 16.75 -14.22 -4.60
CA ALA A 45 17.66 -15.33 -4.85
C ALA A 45 17.85 -15.57 -6.36
N LEU A 46 16.77 -15.56 -7.14
CA LEU A 46 16.84 -15.65 -8.61
C LEU A 46 17.59 -14.47 -9.23
N GLU A 47 17.39 -13.26 -8.69
CA GLU A 47 18.12 -12.07 -9.16
C GLU A 47 19.63 -12.18 -8.91
N VAL A 48 20.03 -12.70 -7.74
CA VAL A 48 21.44 -12.98 -7.42
C VAL A 48 22.00 -14.08 -8.32
N GLN A 49 21.23 -15.14 -8.59
CA GLN A 49 21.64 -16.21 -9.51
C GLN A 49 21.85 -15.71 -10.94
N LEU A 50 20.94 -14.87 -11.45
CA LEU A 50 21.11 -14.24 -12.76
C LEU A 50 22.37 -13.39 -12.82
N PHE A 51 22.63 -12.59 -11.78
CA PHE A 51 23.87 -11.79 -11.70
C PHE A 51 25.13 -12.66 -11.68
N MET A 52 25.10 -13.80 -10.99
CA MET A 52 26.23 -14.74 -10.97
C MET A 52 26.49 -15.36 -12.34
N ILE A 53 25.43 -15.78 -13.05
CA ILE A 53 25.52 -16.36 -14.39
C ILE A 53 26.08 -15.33 -15.39
N ASP A 54 25.60 -14.08 -15.35
CA ASP A 54 26.06 -13.02 -16.25
C ASP A 54 27.55 -12.66 -16.04
N ASN A 55 28.08 -12.86 -14.82
CA ASN A 55 29.48 -12.57 -14.48
C ASN A 55 30.36 -13.81 -14.37
N CYS A 56 29.85 -15.01 -14.67
CA CYS A 56 30.54 -16.30 -14.47
C CYS A 56 31.18 -16.44 -13.07
N ALA A 57 30.47 -15.97 -12.03
CA ALA A 57 30.95 -16.02 -10.65
C ALA A 57 30.29 -17.19 -9.89
N ASP A 58 31.09 -18.07 -9.31
CA ASP A 58 30.58 -19.23 -8.55
C ASP A 58 30.19 -18.87 -7.10
N ASP A 59 30.74 -17.78 -6.55
CA ASP A 59 30.52 -17.35 -5.18
C ASP A 59 29.42 -16.26 -5.06
N TRP A 60 28.26 -16.63 -4.50
CA TRP A 60 27.15 -15.71 -4.25
C TRP A 60 27.49 -14.54 -3.32
N ARG A 61 28.51 -14.73 -2.47
CA ARG A 61 29.00 -13.69 -1.55
C ARG A 61 29.55 -12.48 -2.28
N ILE A 62 30.10 -12.68 -3.48
CA ILE A 62 30.64 -11.60 -4.33
C ILE A 62 29.49 -10.77 -4.92
N ALA A 63 28.37 -11.42 -5.24
CA ALA A 63 27.17 -10.76 -5.74
C ALA A 63 26.39 -10.00 -4.64
N MET A 64 26.62 -10.32 -3.36
CA MET A 64 25.84 -9.78 -2.25
C MET A 64 26.50 -8.56 -1.60
N THR A 65 26.14 -7.37 -2.09
CA THR A 65 26.62 -6.10 -1.52
C THR A 65 25.82 -5.68 -0.28
N TRP A 66 26.44 -4.91 0.62
CA TRP A 66 25.77 -4.38 1.82
C TRP A 66 24.55 -3.52 1.48
N GLN A 67 24.62 -2.75 0.39
CA GLN A 67 23.49 -1.95 -0.10
C GLN A 67 22.30 -2.82 -0.50
N ARG A 68 22.54 -3.93 -1.23
CA ARG A 68 21.50 -4.88 -1.64
C ARG A 68 20.88 -5.58 -0.43
N ILE A 69 21.70 -6.00 0.55
CA ILE A 69 21.21 -6.59 1.81
C ILE A 69 20.31 -5.61 2.56
N CYS A 70 20.73 -4.35 2.69
CA CYS A 70 19.92 -3.31 3.35
C CYS A 70 18.58 -3.08 2.63
N GLN A 71 18.57 -3.03 1.29
CA GLN A 71 17.35 -2.88 0.51
C GLN A 71 16.40 -4.07 0.68
N ILE A 72 16.92 -5.30 0.59
CA ILE A 72 16.13 -6.53 0.81
C ILE A 72 15.56 -6.55 2.23
N SER A 73 16.36 -6.16 3.22
CA SER A 73 15.94 -6.12 4.62
C SER A 73 14.82 -5.10 4.84
N MET A 74 14.93 -3.89 4.25
CA MET A 74 13.86 -2.89 4.30
C MET A 74 12.58 -3.40 3.63
N GLU A 75 12.67 -4.01 2.44
CA GLU A 75 11.52 -4.58 1.73
C GLU A 75 10.83 -5.67 2.57
N LEU A 76 11.60 -6.56 3.20
CA LEU A 76 11.08 -7.61 4.07
C LEU A 76 10.41 -7.02 5.32
N ILE A 77 11.01 -6.02 5.97
CA ILE A 77 10.43 -5.34 7.14
C ILE A 77 9.08 -4.72 6.77
N ILE A 78 9.04 -3.95 5.68
CA ILE A 78 7.80 -3.34 5.15
C ILE A 78 6.72 -4.40 4.89
N CYS A 79 7.10 -5.52 4.27
CA CYS A 79 6.17 -6.59 3.92
C CYS A 79 5.80 -7.48 5.12
N ALA A 80 6.60 -7.49 6.19
CA ALA A 80 6.32 -8.23 7.41
C ALA A 80 5.25 -7.54 8.27
N VAL A 81 5.09 -6.21 8.18
CA VAL A 81 4.06 -5.50 8.95
C VAL A 81 2.66 -5.90 8.46
N HIS A 82 1.94 -6.69 9.26
CA HIS A 82 0.53 -7.07 9.10
C HIS A 82 -0.14 -7.17 10.47
N PRO A 83 -1.47 -6.97 10.57
CA PRO A 83 -2.18 -7.22 11.81
C PRO A 83 -2.09 -8.70 12.13
N ILE A 84 -1.33 -9.01 13.18
CA ILE A 84 -1.22 -10.35 13.74
C ILE A 84 -2.57 -10.66 14.42
N PRO A 85 -3.13 -11.87 14.26
CA PRO A 85 -4.34 -12.25 14.96
C PRO A 85 -4.18 -12.09 16.48
N GLY A 86 -4.85 -11.09 17.05
CA GLY A 86 -4.82 -10.76 18.46
C GLY A 86 -5.71 -9.55 18.78
N HIS A 87 -6.38 -9.56 19.94
CA HIS A 87 -7.23 -8.46 20.41
C HIS A 87 -6.40 -7.46 21.21
N TYR A 88 -5.55 -6.70 20.52
CA TYR A 88 -4.88 -5.58 21.14
C TYR A 88 -5.74 -4.32 20.96
N LEU A 89 -6.04 -3.63 22.06
CA LEU A 89 -6.81 -2.39 22.07
C LEU A 89 -5.88 -1.23 22.42
N PHE A 90 -5.91 -0.16 21.62
CA PHE A 90 -5.18 1.07 21.88
C PHE A 90 -6.17 2.19 22.20
N VAL A 91 -5.92 2.97 23.25
CA VAL A 91 -6.77 4.13 23.56
C VAL A 91 -6.34 5.28 22.66
N TRP A 92 -7.14 5.57 21.64
CA TRP A 92 -6.89 6.68 20.72
C TRP A 92 -7.64 7.93 21.21
N THR A 93 -6.90 8.99 21.47
CA THR A 93 -7.46 10.27 21.95
C THR A 93 -7.58 11.25 20.80
N THR A 94 -8.78 11.76 20.51
CA THR A 94 -8.99 12.85 19.54
C THR A 94 -9.79 13.99 20.13
N LYS A 95 -9.55 15.19 19.61
CA LYS A 95 -10.46 16.32 19.80
C LYS A 95 -11.49 16.28 18.67
N LEU A 96 -12.76 16.05 19.01
CA LEU A 96 -13.84 16.17 18.04
C LEU A 96 -14.08 17.66 17.77
N ALA A 97 -13.76 18.11 16.56
CA ALA A 97 -14.01 19.49 16.16
C ALA A 97 -15.53 19.77 16.05
N ASN A 98 -16.32 18.75 15.69
CA ASN A 98 -17.76 18.85 15.47
C ASN A 98 -18.61 18.89 16.77
N LYS A 99 -18.06 18.48 17.93
CA LYS A 99 -18.76 18.49 19.24
C LYS A 99 -18.06 19.40 20.25
N ASN A 100 -18.05 20.70 19.98
CA ASN A 100 -17.53 21.76 20.87
C ASN A 100 -16.11 21.52 21.43
N GLY A 101 -15.25 20.78 20.69
CA GLY A 101 -13.88 20.51 21.12
C GLY A 101 -13.73 19.48 22.25
N GLY A 102 -14.77 18.67 22.54
CA GLY A 102 -14.71 17.59 23.52
C GLY A 102 -13.59 16.58 23.21
N ILE A 103 -12.84 16.17 24.23
CA ILE A 103 -11.82 15.14 24.11
C ILE A 103 -12.53 13.78 24.13
N GLY A 104 -12.64 13.15 22.96
CA GLY A 104 -13.13 11.79 22.83
C GLY A 104 -11.98 10.80 22.98
N ARG A 105 -12.03 9.94 24.01
CA ARG A 105 -11.16 8.77 24.11
C ARG A 105 -11.97 7.56 23.64
N LYS A 106 -11.55 6.94 22.55
CA LYS A 106 -12.14 5.66 22.10
C LYS A 106 -11.07 4.60 22.00
N CYS A 107 -11.39 3.40 22.46
CA CYS A 107 -10.57 2.21 22.26
C CYS A 107 -10.64 1.85 20.77
N VAL A 108 -9.56 2.09 20.05
CA VAL A 108 -9.41 1.74 18.63
C VAL A 108 -8.47 0.53 18.56
N PRO A 109 -8.85 -0.55 17.85
CA PRO A 109 -7.97 -1.70 17.69
C PRO A 109 -6.69 -1.32 16.93
N TYR A 110 -5.56 -1.96 17.26
CA TYR A 110 -4.28 -1.77 16.54
C TYR A 110 -4.37 -2.05 15.04
N ASP A 111 -5.43 -2.73 14.60
CA ASP A 111 -5.77 -3.00 13.20
C ASP A 111 -5.81 -1.73 12.33
N VAL A 112 -6.16 -0.56 12.89
CA VAL A 112 -6.26 0.72 12.17
C VAL A 112 -4.90 1.32 11.82
N PRO A 113 -3.97 1.62 12.77
CA PRO A 113 -2.65 2.12 12.42
C PRO A 113 -1.81 1.10 11.66
N LEU A 114 -1.94 -0.20 11.94
CA LEU A 114 -1.28 -1.26 11.16
C LEU A 114 -1.89 -1.43 9.76
N SER A 115 -3.04 -0.81 9.45
CA SER A 115 -3.61 -0.87 8.11
C SER A 115 -2.90 0.00 7.09
N LEU A 116 -2.34 1.13 7.51
CA LEU A 116 -1.58 2.05 6.66
C LEU A 116 -0.35 1.39 6.00
N PRO A 117 0.56 0.73 6.73
CA PRO A 117 1.73 0.08 6.12
C PRO A 117 1.36 -1.09 5.19
N MET A 118 0.14 -1.65 5.28
CA MET A 118 -0.30 -2.66 4.32
C MET A 118 -0.56 -2.11 2.92
N PHE A 119 -0.87 -0.81 2.78
CA PHE A 119 -0.95 -0.15 1.48
C PHE A 119 0.42 0.07 0.85
N LEU A 120 1.48 0.16 1.66
CA LEU A 120 2.84 0.27 1.13
C LEU A 120 3.13 -0.87 0.15
N ARG A 121 2.62 -2.08 0.43
CA ARG A 121 2.74 -3.28 -0.44
C ARG A 121 2.21 -3.12 -1.86
N LEU A 122 1.44 -2.08 -2.19
CA LEU A 122 1.09 -1.75 -3.58
C LEU A 122 2.33 -1.55 -4.47
N TYR A 123 3.48 -1.17 -3.89
CA TYR A 123 4.75 -1.06 -4.63
C TYR A 123 5.13 -2.39 -5.32
N LEU A 124 4.78 -3.54 -4.73
CA LEU A 124 5.05 -4.87 -5.30
C LEU A 124 4.22 -5.11 -6.56
N ILE A 125 2.98 -4.65 -6.59
CA ILE A 125 2.10 -4.76 -7.77
C ILE A 125 2.68 -3.90 -8.91
N CYS A 126 3.09 -2.67 -8.61
CA CYS A 126 3.79 -1.83 -9.58
C CYS A 126 5.06 -2.52 -10.10
N ARG A 127 5.87 -3.14 -9.22
CA ARG A 127 7.08 -3.89 -9.60
C ARG A 127 6.77 -5.06 -10.53
N VAL A 128 5.77 -5.87 -10.23
CA VAL A 128 5.37 -7.03 -11.06
C VAL A 128 4.78 -6.58 -12.40
N MET A 129 3.93 -5.55 -12.39
CA MET A 129 3.39 -4.96 -13.61
C MET A 129 4.51 -4.41 -14.52
N LEU A 130 5.49 -3.74 -13.93
CA LEU A 130 6.65 -3.24 -14.66
C LEU A 130 7.51 -4.41 -15.19
N LEU A 131 7.76 -5.44 -14.39
CA LEU A 131 8.56 -6.60 -14.79
C LEU A 131 7.94 -7.40 -15.95
N HIS A 132 6.61 -7.52 -15.97
CA HIS A 132 5.86 -8.21 -17.04
C HIS A 132 5.55 -7.30 -18.23
N SER A 133 5.92 -6.01 -18.18
CA SER A 133 5.77 -5.14 -19.33
C SER A 133 6.63 -5.65 -20.48
N LYS A 134 6.03 -5.76 -21.67
CA LYS A 134 6.70 -6.20 -22.90
C LYS A 134 8.00 -5.45 -23.17
N LEU A 135 8.13 -4.23 -22.65
CA LEU A 135 9.32 -3.39 -22.74
C LEU A 135 10.56 -3.98 -22.04
N PHE A 136 10.40 -4.75 -20.95
CA PHE A 136 11.51 -5.37 -20.19
C PHE A 136 11.83 -6.79 -20.64
N THR A 137 10.85 -7.53 -21.16
CA THR A 137 11.02 -8.92 -21.58
C THR A 137 11.56 -9.06 -23.00
N ASP A 138 11.46 -8.01 -23.82
CA ASP A 138 11.91 -8.10 -25.19
C ASP A 138 13.44 -8.17 -25.26
N ALA A 139 13.96 -9.19 -25.94
CA ALA A 139 15.38 -9.38 -26.13
C ALA A 139 15.98 -8.24 -26.98
N SER A 140 15.16 -7.64 -27.85
CA SER A 140 15.54 -6.50 -28.70
C SER A 140 15.84 -5.24 -27.87
N SER A 141 15.01 -4.93 -26.86
CA SER A 141 15.22 -3.76 -26.02
C SER A 141 16.45 -3.94 -25.13
N ARG A 142 16.63 -5.13 -24.54
CA ARG A 142 17.79 -5.46 -23.71
C ARG A 142 19.12 -5.34 -24.47
N SER A 143 19.17 -5.83 -25.70
CA SER A 143 20.40 -5.74 -26.52
C SER A 143 20.73 -4.28 -26.89
N ILE A 144 19.72 -3.47 -27.25
CA ILE A 144 19.90 -2.03 -27.53
C ILE A 144 20.40 -1.29 -26.29
N GLY A 145 19.92 -1.62 -25.09
CA GLY A 145 20.40 -0.99 -23.85
C GLY A 145 21.82 -1.40 -23.48
N ALA A 146 22.22 -2.65 -23.73
CA ALA A 146 23.60 -3.11 -23.55
C ALA A 146 24.56 -2.38 -24.49
N LEU A 147 24.17 -2.21 -25.76
CA LEU A 147 24.94 -1.45 -26.75
C LEU A 147 25.13 0.02 -26.34
N ASN A 148 24.10 0.63 -25.74
CA ASN A 148 24.15 2.01 -25.27
C ASN A 148 24.70 2.17 -23.84
N ARG A 149 25.12 1.08 -23.17
CA ARG A 149 25.54 1.07 -21.76
C ARG A 149 24.52 1.70 -20.80
N ILE A 150 23.23 1.47 -21.04
CA ILE A 150 22.14 1.97 -20.21
C ILE A 150 21.64 0.84 -19.31
N ASN A 151 21.67 1.07 -18.00
CA ASN A 151 21.08 0.15 -17.03
C ASN A 151 19.56 0.30 -17.02
N PHE A 152 18.84 -0.80 -17.28
CA PHE A 152 17.38 -0.85 -17.24
C PHE A 152 16.86 -0.77 -15.81
N ASN A 153 16.72 0.46 -15.30
CA ASN A 153 16.16 0.73 -13.99
C ASN A 153 14.62 0.88 -14.05
N THR A 154 13.93 0.55 -12.95
CA THR A 154 12.48 0.76 -12.82
C THR A 154 12.06 2.22 -13.05
N ARG A 155 12.90 3.18 -12.61
CA ARG A 155 12.70 4.62 -12.85
C ARG A 155 12.79 4.99 -14.32
N PHE A 156 13.65 4.32 -15.10
CA PHE A 156 13.75 4.54 -16.54
C PHE A 156 12.45 4.11 -17.21
N VAL A 157 11.91 2.94 -16.84
CA VAL A 157 10.67 2.45 -17.44
C VAL A 157 9.45 3.23 -17.03
N LEU A 158 9.36 3.68 -15.78
CA LEU A 158 8.28 4.59 -15.40
C LEU A 158 8.33 5.89 -16.22
N LYS A 159 9.52 6.45 -16.45
CA LYS A 159 9.69 7.61 -17.34
C LYS A 159 9.25 7.29 -18.77
N THR A 160 9.67 6.16 -19.33
CA THR A 160 9.28 5.74 -20.68
C THR A 160 7.77 5.54 -20.81
N LEU A 161 7.13 4.94 -19.80
CA LEU A 161 5.68 4.75 -19.77
C LEU A 161 4.94 6.11 -19.72
N MET A 162 5.43 7.05 -18.90
CA MET A 162 4.91 8.42 -18.86
C MET A 162 5.10 9.18 -20.17
N THR A 163 6.14 8.87 -20.97
CA THR A 163 6.32 9.50 -22.29
C THR A 163 5.45 8.90 -23.38
N ILE A 164 5.14 7.61 -23.35
CA ILE A 164 4.37 6.94 -24.40
C ILE A 164 2.88 7.24 -24.26
N CYS A 165 2.30 7.07 -23.07
CA CYS A 165 0.88 7.26 -22.81
C CYS A 165 0.64 8.02 -21.50
N PRO A 166 0.99 9.32 -21.43
CA PRO A 166 0.94 10.10 -20.19
C PRO A 166 -0.46 10.10 -19.55
N GLY A 167 -1.51 10.26 -20.37
CA GLY A 167 -2.89 10.35 -19.88
C GLY A 167 -3.38 9.07 -19.20
N THR A 168 -3.18 7.90 -19.83
CA THR A 168 -3.62 6.62 -19.28
C THR A 168 -2.90 6.29 -17.98
N VAL A 169 -1.58 6.51 -17.94
CA VAL A 169 -0.76 6.24 -16.75
C VAL A 169 -1.20 7.15 -15.61
N LEU A 170 -1.32 8.45 -15.87
CA LEU A 170 -1.74 9.42 -14.86
C LEU A 170 -3.14 9.08 -14.33
N LEU A 171 -4.09 8.77 -15.21
CA LEU A 171 -5.46 8.41 -14.81
C LEU A 171 -5.48 7.17 -13.91
N VAL A 172 -4.74 6.11 -14.26
CA VAL A 172 -4.65 4.90 -13.44
C VAL A 172 -4.06 5.21 -12.06
N PHE A 173 -3.00 6.02 -11.99
CA PHE A 173 -2.43 6.47 -10.71
C PHE A 173 -3.42 7.31 -9.90
N MET A 174 -4.10 8.28 -10.52
CA MET A 174 -5.07 9.13 -9.84
C MET A 174 -6.24 8.33 -9.27
N VAL A 175 -6.88 7.49 -10.08
CA VAL A 175 -8.04 6.70 -9.64
C VAL A 175 -7.64 5.70 -8.55
N SER A 176 -6.49 5.03 -8.68
CA SER A 176 -6.04 4.07 -7.66
C SER A 176 -5.76 4.76 -6.32
N LEU A 177 -5.06 5.89 -6.34
CA LEU A 177 -4.75 6.65 -5.14
C LEU A 177 -6.00 7.26 -4.50
N TRP A 178 -6.95 7.73 -5.32
CA TRP A 178 -8.25 8.22 -4.86
C TRP A 178 -9.03 7.15 -4.08
N ILE A 179 -9.10 5.92 -4.59
CA ILE A 179 -9.75 4.80 -3.92
C ILE A 179 -9.04 4.44 -2.61
N ILE A 180 -7.71 4.42 -2.61
CA ILE A 180 -6.90 4.10 -1.42
C ILE A 180 -7.08 5.17 -0.34
N ALA A 181 -6.99 6.45 -0.69
CA ALA A 181 -7.19 7.57 0.23
C ALA A 181 -8.60 7.56 0.81
N SER A 182 -9.62 7.31 -0.01
CA SER A 182 -11.01 7.23 0.44
C SER A 182 -11.21 6.08 1.43
N TRP A 183 -10.64 4.91 1.15
CA TRP A 183 -10.73 3.76 2.04
C TRP A 183 -9.98 3.98 3.36
N THR A 184 -8.76 4.52 3.31
CA THR A 184 -7.94 4.79 4.51
C THR A 184 -8.56 5.87 5.40
N LEU A 185 -9.12 6.93 4.81
CA LEU A 185 -9.81 7.98 5.56
C LEU A 185 -11.00 7.41 6.34
N ARG A 186 -11.81 6.58 5.66
CA ARG A 186 -12.95 5.89 6.26
C ARG A 186 -12.52 5.02 7.43
N GLN A 187 -11.41 4.28 7.33
CA GLN A 187 -10.89 3.47 8.45
C GLN A 187 -10.58 4.31 9.69
N CYS A 188 -9.98 5.48 9.48
CA CYS A 188 -9.55 6.33 10.59
C CYS A 188 -10.71 7.06 11.26
N GLU A 189 -11.72 7.49 10.50
CA GLU A 189 -12.86 8.27 11.04
C GLU A 189 -14.05 7.41 11.50
N ARG A 190 -14.24 6.18 10.98
CA ARG A 190 -15.41 5.31 11.30
C ARG A 190 -15.64 5.10 12.80
N PHE A 191 -14.57 5.02 13.59
CA PHE A 191 -14.71 4.79 15.03
C PHE A 191 -15.14 6.05 15.80
N HIS A 192 -14.94 7.25 15.25
CA HIS A 192 -15.15 8.51 15.95
C HIS A 192 -16.47 9.19 15.57
N ASP A 193 -16.98 8.95 14.36
CA ASP A 193 -18.20 9.60 13.86
C ASP A 193 -19.03 8.65 12.97
N GLU A 194 -20.35 8.67 13.15
CA GLU A 194 -21.27 7.80 12.38
C GLU A 194 -21.53 8.35 10.97
N GLU A 195 -21.47 9.67 10.77
CA GLU A 195 -21.63 10.30 9.44
C GLU A 195 -20.47 9.93 8.49
N HIS A 196 -19.29 9.68 9.05
CA HIS A 196 -18.10 9.23 8.31
C HIS A 196 -18.10 7.72 8.02
N ALA A 197 -19.10 6.95 8.50
CA ALA A 197 -19.19 5.51 8.24
C ALA A 197 -19.57 5.18 6.78
N ASN A 198 -20.27 6.11 6.12
CA ASN A 198 -20.69 5.99 4.73
C ASN A 198 -19.51 6.17 3.78
N LEU A 199 -19.32 5.20 2.86
CA LEU A 199 -18.23 5.24 1.88
C LEU A 199 -18.36 6.43 0.93
N LEU A 200 -19.59 6.80 0.57
CA LEU A 200 -19.87 7.93 -0.33
C LEU A 200 -19.37 9.26 0.25
N ASN A 201 -19.54 9.48 1.56
CA ASN A 201 -19.08 10.68 2.25
C ASN A 201 -17.55 10.76 2.28
N ALA A 202 -16.87 9.64 2.52
CA ALA A 202 -15.40 9.58 2.47
C ALA A 202 -14.86 9.81 1.04
N MET A 203 -15.50 9.23 0.02
CA MET A 203 -15.14 9.46 -1.38
C MET A 203 -15.34 10.93 -1.80
N TRP A 204 -16.46 11.54 -1.37
CA TRP A 204 -16.76 12.95 -1.58
C TRP A 204 -15.66 13.84 -0.96
N LEU A 205 -15.33 13.62 0.31
CA LEU A 205 -14.31 14.39 1.02
C LEU A 205 -12.93 14.29 0.35
N ILE A 206 -12.49 13.09 -0.05
CA ILE A 206 -11.21 12.94 -0.77
C ILE A 206 -11.28 13.60 -2.16
N ALA A 207 -12.39 13.48 -2.89
CA ALA A 207 -12.52 14.11 -4.21
C ALA A 207 -12.40 15.64 -4.13
N ILE A 208 -13.11 16.29 -3.21
CA ILE A 208 -13.06 17.75 -3.04
C ILE A 208 -11.70 18.22 -2.50
N THR A 209 -11.01 17.39 -1.71
CA THR A 209 -9.68 17.69 -1.17
C THR A 209 -8.63 17.57 -2.28
N PHE A 210 -8.71 16.53 -3.10
CA PHE A 210 -7.83 16.33 -4.25
C PHE A 210 -8.01 17.43 -5.31
N LEU A 211 -9.25 17.88 -5.53
CA LEU A 211 -9.55 19.02 -6.41
C LEU A 211 -9.22 20.38 -5.76
N SER A 212 -8.71 20.41 -4.52
CA SER A 212 -8.42 21.62 -3.74
C SER A 212 -9.60 22.60 -3.56
N VAL A 213 -10.83 22.11 -3.62
CA VAL A 213 -12.06 22.91 -3.46
C VAL A 213 -12.38 23.18 -2.00
N GLY A 214 -12.42 22.12 -1.19
CA GLY A 214 -12.58 22.22 0.27
C GLY A 214 -13.84 22.94 0.76
N PHE A 215 -15.04 22.45 0.43
CA PHE A 215 -16.31 23.04 0.88
C PHE A 215 -16.47 23.14 2.40
N GLY A 216 -15.82 22.24 3.16
CA GLY A 216 -15.84 22.26 4.63
C GLY A 216 -17.14 21.73 5.25
N ASP A 217 -17.97 21.07 4.45
CA ASP A 217 -19.18 20.35 4.87
C ASP A 217 -18.84 19.11 5.74
N ILE A 218 -17.77 18.40 5.38
CA ILE A 218 -17.27 17.23 6.10
C ILE A 218 -15.78 17.42 6.38
N VAL A 219 -15.33 17.19 7.63
CA VAL A 219 -13.94 17.46 8.06
C VAL A 219 -13.42 16.30 8.93
N PRO A 220 -12.18 15.82 8.70
CA PRO A 220 -11.59 14.76 9.50
C PRO A 220 -11.26 15.24 10.92
N ASN A 221 -11.68 14.45 11.91
CA ASN A 221 -11.47 14.73 13.33
C ASN A 221 -10.20 14.07 13.86
N THR A 222 -9.79 12.94 13.29
CA THR A 222 -8.61 12.20 13.73
C THR A 222 -7.31 12.73 13.14
N TYR A 223 -6.19 12.59 13.88
CA TYR A 223 -4.86 12.92 13.36
C TYR A 223 -4.50 12.09 12.12
N CYS A 224 -4.94 10.83 12.07
CA CYS A 224 -4.77 9.99 10.88
C CYS A 224 -5.54 10.58 9.68
N GLY A 225 -6.83 10.90 9.85
CA GLY A 225 -7.65 11.44 8.77
C GLY A 225 -7.15 12.79 8.27
N ARG A 226 -6.67 13.65 9.16
CA ARG A 226 -6.00 14.91 8.79
C ARG A 226 -4.72 14.67 8.00
N GLY A 227 -3.90 13.71 8.41
CA GLY A 227 -2.71 13.31 7.67
C GLY A 227 -3.04 12.85 6.24
N ILE A 228 -4.10 12.06 6.08
CA ILE A 228 -4.58 11.59 4.78
C ILE A 228 -5.10 12.75 3.92
N ALA A 229 -5.86 13.68 4.51
CA ALA A 229 -6.34 14.86 3.80
C ALA A 229 -5.17 15.73 3.31
N VAL A 230 -4.16 15.98 4.13
CA VAL A 230 -2.95 16.72 3.73
C VAL A 230 -2.20 15.97 2.63
N SER A 231 -1.99 14.66 2.76
CA SER A 231 -1.32 13.89 1.71
C SER A 231 -2.11 13.92 0.40
N THR A 232 -3.44 13.85 0.45
CA THR A 232 -4.31 13.91 -0.73
C THR A 232 -4.21 15.27 -1.43
N GLY A 233 -4.11 16.37 -0.69
CA GLY A 233 -3.95 17.71 -1.27
C GLY A 233 -2.56 17.98 -1.86
N ILE A 234 -1.54 17.17 -1.53
CA ILE A 234 -0.19 17.29 -2.11
C ILE A 234 -0.08 16.56 -3.46
N MET A 235 -0.97 15.60 -3.71
CA MET A 235 -0.95 14.72 -4.88
C MET A 235 -1.46 15.42 -6.14
#